data_AF-A0A0N0ANS3-F1
#
_entry.id   AF-A0A0N0ANS3-F1
#
_cell.length_a   1.000
_cell.length_b   1.000
_cell.length_c   1.000
_cell.angle_alpha   90.00
_cell.angle_beta   90.00
_cell.angle_gamma   90.00
#
_symmetry.space_group_name_H-M   'P 1'
#
loop_
_entity.id
_entity.type
_entity.pdbx_description
1 polymer ?
#
loop_
_entity_poly.entity_id
_entity_poly.type
_entity_poly.pdbx_seq_one_letter_code
_entity_poly.pdbx_strand_id
1 'polypeptide(L)'
;MARRSATAVVLSHLEFDLLWEDLGAGEPPYPLEVPSHGGTMDDRDALGAEVLRTLTEAGLADGADVSPELEDLFTLLAHGDVSVDALVFRPYPWRVLATARGGRGVLAVLNDREVALEPITDLASAITRVIGDAPAGPGEQVRMPRSVFAAAMDAYAQSGHAALERTLAQADITGRATRSITTLVDSPRKSTGQLAATGPRGRSRVLSWTETAAGRYAMTTEESHHTEWVHLSPADTPWLTRHLTTLLSRT
;
A
#
# COMPACT_ATOMS: atom_id res chain seq x y z
N MET A 1 10.49 -17.16 -12.61
CA MET A 1 10.30 -18.54 -12.15
C MET A 1 9.99 -18.54 -10.68
N ALA A 2 8.95 -19.32 -10.35
CA ALA A 2 8.43 -19.49 -9.02
C ALA A 2 9.53 -19.95 -8.06
N ARG A 3 9.47 -19.45 -6.83
CA ARG A 3 10.44 -19.83 -5.79
C ARG A 3 9.85 -19.66 -4.41
N ARG A 4 10.35 -20.47 -3.48
CA ARG A 4 10.12 -20.28 -2.04
C ARG A 4 11.25 -19.42 -1.45
N SER A 5 10.88 -18.54 -0.53
CA SER A 5 11.79 -17.87 0.39
C SER A 5 11.55 -18.41 1.81
N ALA A 6 12.23 -17.86 2.82
CA ALA A 6 12.05 -18.29 4.20
C ALA A 6 10.62 -18.09 4.72
N THR A 7 9.89 -17.09 4.20
CA THR A 7 8.56 -16.70 4.70
C THR A 7 7.52 -16.51 3.61
N ALA A 8 7.88 -16.56 2.33
CA ALA A 8 6.99 -16.21 1.23
C ALA A 8 7.21 -17.08 -0.01
N VAL A 9 6.15 -17.22 -0.80
CA VAL A 9 6.19 -17.73 -2.17
C VAL A 9 6.34 -16.54 -3.12
N VAL A 10 7.18 -16.65 -4.14
CA VAL A 10 7.36 -15.61 -5.15
C VAL A 10 7.06 -16.18 -6.52
N LEU A 11 6.16 -15.52 -7.23
CA LEU A 11 5.65 -15.89 -8.55
C LEU A 11 5.99 -14.79 -9.56
N SER A 12 6.34 -15.16 -10.79
CA SER A 12 6.32 -14.23 -11.90
C SER A 12 4.90 -13.76 -12.21
N HIS A 13 4.77 -12.69 -12.99
CA HIS A 13 3.47 -12.21 -13.45
C HIS A 13 2.70 -13.28 -14.25
N LEU A 14 3.38 -14.04 -15.10
CA LEU A 14 2.79 -15.16 -15.84
C LEU A 14 2.23 -16.24 -14.91
N GLU A 15 3.03 -16.67 -13.93
CA GLU A 15 2.63 -17.72 -12.98
C GLU A 15 1.44 -17.25 -12.13
N PHE A 16 1.42 -15.99 -11.69
CA PHE A 16 0.29 -15.43 -10.94
C PHE A 16 -0.99 -15.34 -11.79
N ASP A 17 -0.90 -14.84 -13.02
CA ASP A 17 -2.03 -14.69 -13.95
C ASP A 17 -2.71 -16.02 -14.25
N LEU A 18 -1.94 -17.03 -14.66
CA LEU A 18 -2.49 -18.34 -15.00
C LEU A 18 -3.06 -19.08 -13.77
N LEU A 19 -2.42 -18.96 -12.61
CA LEU A 19 -2.97 -19.53 -11.37
C LEU A 19 -4.27 -18.83 -10.94
N TRP A 20 -4.36 -17.52 -11.12
CA TRP A 20 -5.56 -16.76 -10.76
C TRP A 20 -6.76 -17.15 -11.63
N GLU A 21 -6.51 -17.36 -12.93
CA GLU A 21 -7.49 -17.84 -13.89
C GLU A 21 -7.94 -19.28 -13.59
N ASP A 22 -6.99 -20.19 -13.38
CA ASP A 22 -7.25 -21.62 -13.11
C ASP A 22 -8.10 -21.82 -11.84
N LEU A 23 -7.80 -21.07 -10.78
CA LEU A 23 -8.56 -21.10 -9.53
C LEU A 23 -9.96 -20.45 -9.65
N GLY A 24 -10.30 -19.83 -10.78
CA GLY A 24 -11.61 -19.26 -11.05
C GLY A 24 -12.00 -18.13 -10.08
N ALA A 25 -11.02 -17.40 -9.56
CA ALA A 25 -11.19 -16.43 -8.48
C ALA A 25 -11.84 -15.09 -8.91
N GLY A 26 -12.22 -14.96 -10.18
CA GLY A 26 -12.81 -13.74 -10.75
C GLY A 26 -11.75 -12.68 -11.06
N GLU A 27 -12.08 -11.40 -10.87
CA GLU A 27 -11.14 -10.30 -11.10
C GLU A 27 -10.11 -10.21 -9.95
N PRO A 28 -8.81 -10.06 -10.24
CA PRO A 28 -7.80 -9.83 -9.21
C PRO A 28 -8.14 -8.65 -8.30
N PRO A 29 -7.98 -8.76 -6.97
CA PRO A 29 -8.33 -7.69 -6.05
C PRO A 29 -7.39 -6.49 -6.23
N TYR A 30 -7.94 -5.28 -6.23
CA TYR A 30 -7.12 -4.07 -6.20
C TYR A 30 -6.17 -4.06 -4.99
N PRO A 31 -4.89 -3.70 -5.14
CA PRO A 31 -4.25 -3.14 -6.33
C PRO A 31 -3.47 -4.16 -7.17
N LEU A 32 -3.73 -5.47 -7.06
CA LEU A 32 -2.97 -6.54 -7.72
C LEU A 32 -3.31 -6.69 -9.21
N GLU A 33 -3.08 -5.65 -9.99
CA GLU A 33 -3.30 -5.63 -11.44
C GLU A 33 -2.09 -6.26 -12.17
N VAL A 34 -2.21 -7.55 -12.48
CA VAL A 34 -1.23 -8.26 -13.31
C VAL A 34 -1.77 -8.34 -14.75
N PRO A 35 -0.98 -7.95 -15.77
CA PRO A 35 -1.40 -8.10 -17.16
C PRO A 35 -1.66 -9.56 -17.51
N SER A 36 -2.66 -9.80 -18.35
CA SER A 36 -2.92 -11.14 -18.85
C SER A 36 -1.87 -11.58 -19.88
N HIS A 37 -1.50 -12.86 -19.85
CA HIS A 37 -0.53 -13.49 -20.74
C HIS A 37 -1.19 -14.52 -21.66
N GLY A 38 -0.64 -14.69 -22.85
CA GLY A 38 -1.21 -15.55 -23.89
C GLY A 38 -2.31 -14.83 -24.68
N GLY A 39 -2.12 -14.74 -26.01
CA GLY A 39 -3.07 -14.06 -26.89
C GLY A 39 -4.25 -14.94 -27.33
N THR A 40 -4.13 -16.25 -27.13
CA THR A 40 -5.12 -17.27 -27.50
C THR A 40 -5.25 -18.34 -26.42
N MET A 41 -6.29 -19.17 -26.49
CA MET A 41 -6.48 -20.31 -25.56
C MET A 41 -5.34 -21.34 -25.72
N ASP A 42 -4.97 -21.68 -26.95
CA ASP A 42 -3.88 -22.63 -27.23
C ASP A 42 -2.53 -22.13 -26.68
N ASP A 43 -2.25 -20.83 -26.77
CA ASP A 43 -1.05 -20.24 -26.16
C ASP A 43 -1.07 -20.38 -24.64
N ARG A 44 -2.25 -20.21 -24.02
CA ARG A 44 -2.41 -20.33 -22.56
C ARG A 44 -2.25 -21.77 -22.09
N ASP A 45 -2.77 -22.75 -22.84
CA ASP A 45 -2.56 -24.17 -22.52
C ASP A 45 -1.07 -24.52 -22.52
N ALA A 46 -0.32 -24.02 -23.53
CA ALA A 46 1.12 -24.22 -23.61
C ALA A 46 1.87 -23.53 -22.45
N LEU A 47 1.49 -22.29 -22.10
CA LEU A 47 2.05 -21.57 -20.96
C LEU A 47 1.70 -22.23 -19.62
N GLY A 48 0.52 -22.81 -19.50
CA GLY A 48 0.08 -23.55 -18.31
C GLY A 48 0.97 -24.76 -18.02
N ALA A 49 1.32 -25.53 -19.06
CA ALA A 49 2.27 -26.64 -18.91
C ALA A 49 3.67 -26.16 -18.46
N GLU A 50 4.11 -25.00 -18.95
CA GLU A 50 5.37 -24.39 -18.48
C GLU A 50 5.28 -23.97 -17.02
N VAL A 51 4.20 -23.27 -16.62
CA VAL A 51 3.96 -22.82 -15.25
C VAL A 51 3.87 -24.00 -14.28
N LEU A 52 3.14 -25.05 -14.62
CA LEU A 52 3.03 -26.24 -13.76
C LEU A 52 4.41 -26.88 -13.51
N ARG A 53 5.26 -26.93 -14.54
CA ARG A 53 6.65 -27.39 -14.40
C ARG A 53 7.44 -26.48 -13.46
N THR A 54 7.38 -25.15 -13.61
CA THR A 54 8.13 -24.22 -12.74
C THR A 54 7.64 -24.28 -11.29
N LEU A 55 6.34 -24.44 -11.07
CA LEU A 55 5.76 -24.63 -9.74
C LEU A 55 6.21 -25.96 -9.12
N THR A 56 6.21 -27.05 -9.89
CA THR A 56 6.68 -28.36 -9.42
C THR A 56 8.16 -28.31 -9.03
N GLU A 57 9.01 -27.68 -9.84
CA GLU A 57 10.43 -27.45 -9.53
C GLU A 57 10.63 -26.63 -8.24
N ALA A 58 9.71 -25.72 -7.94
CA ALA A 58 9.69 -24.92 -6.72
C ALA A 58 9.02 -25.61 -5.52
N GLY A 59 8.49 -26.83 -5.69
CA GLY A 59 7.73 -27.56 -4.66
C GLY A 59 6.40 -26.89 -4.31
N LEU A 60 5.79 -26.22 -5.28
CA LEU A 60 4.50 -25.52 -5.19
C LEU A 60 3.38 -26.24 -5.96
N ALA A 61 3.70 -27.37 -6.58
CA ALA A 61 2.77 -28.29 -7.22
C ALA A 61 3.34 -29.72 -7.13
N ASP A 62 2.48 -30.72 -7.30
CA ASP A 62 2.88 -32.15 -7.34
C ASP A 62 2.93 -32.74 -8.76
N GLY A 63 2.90 -31.86 -9.77
CA GLY A 63 2.91 -32.22 -11.19
C GLY A 63 1.53 -32.32 -11.83
N ALA A 64 0.46 -32.28 -11.03
CA ALA A 64 -0.91 -32.12 -11.52
C ALA A 64 -1.61 -30.96 -10.81
N ASP A 65 -1.52 -30.93 -9.48
CA ASP A 65 -2.25 -29.99 -8.65
C ASP A 65 -1.31 -29.01 -7.94
N VAL A 66 -1.82 -27.82 -7.68
CA VAL A 66 -1.13 -26.80 -6.91
C VAL A 66 -1.07 -27.22 -5.44
N SER A 67 0.03 -26.89 -4.76
CA SER A 67 0.16 -27.23 -3.34
C SER A 67 -0.95 -26.59 -2.51
N PRO A 68 -1.51 -27.28 -1.50
CA PRO A 68 -2.58 -26.71 -0.66
C PRO A 68 -2.21 -25.39 0.02
N GLU A 69 -0.93 -25.20 0.34
CA GLU A 69 -0.40 -23.94 0.88
C GLU A 69 -0.61 -22.77 -0.08
N LEU A 70 -0.33 -22.97 -1.37
CA LEU A 70 -0.48 -21.93 -2.38
C LEU A 70 -1.96 -21.67 -2.72
N GLU A 71 -2.77 -22.72 -2.82
CA GLU A 71 -4.23 -22.59 -2.96
C GLU A 71 -4.85 -21.80 -1.81
N ASP A 72 -4.43 -22.06 -0.56
CA ASP A 72 -4.87 -21.31 0.62
C ASP A 72 -4.54 -19.81 0.52
N LEU A 73 -3.36 -19.45 -0.01
CA LEU A 73 -2.95 -18.06 -0.19
C LEU A 73 -3.82 -17.34 -1.23
N PHE A 74 -4.09 -17.97 -2.37
CA PHE A 74 -4.98 -17.41 -3.39
C PHE A 74 -6.43 -17.31 -2.89
N THR A 75 -6.89 -18.31 -2.14
CA THR A 75 -8.22 -18.29 -1.51
C THR A 75 -8.34 -17.11 -0.54
N LEU A 76 -7.31 -16.84 0.27
CA LEU A 76 -7.28 -15.68 1.16
C LEU A 76 -7.26 -14.35 0.38
N LEU A 77 -6.52 -14.27 -0.72
CA LEU A 77 -6.51 -13.09 -1.60
C LEU A 77 -7.90 -12.80 -2.17
N ALA A 78 -8.59 -13.84 -2.65
CA ALA A 78 -9.88 -13.69 -3.29
C ALA A 78 -11.01 -13.43 -2.29
N HIS A 79 -10.93 -13.98 -1.07
CA HIS A 79 -12.09 -14.10 -0.16
C HIS A 79 -11.81 -13.60 1.27
N GLY A 80 -10.83 -12.73 1.46
CA GLY A 80 -10.59 -12.10 2.76
C GLY A 80 -11.73 -11.17 3.19
N ASP A 81 -12.03 -11.15 4.49
CA ASP A 81 -13.12 -10.35 5.08
C ASP A 81 -12.69 -8.89 5.34
N VAL A 82 -11.40 -8.69 5.60
CA VAL A 82 -10.77 -7.40 5.87
C VAL A 82 -9.47 -7.28 5.10
N SER A 83 -9.18 -6.09 4.60
CA SER A 83 -7.97 -5.83 3.83
C SER A 83 -7.36 -4.46 4.12
N VAL A 84 -6.07 -4.34 3.83
CA VAL A 84 -5.36 -3.08 3.70
C VAL A 84 -4.64 -3.11 2.36
N ASP A 85 -5.03 -2.22 1.46
CA ASP A 85 -4.27 -1.95 0.24
C ASP A 85 -3.30 -0.79 0.48
N ALA A 86 -2.14 -0.85 -0.17
CA ALA A 86 -1.20 0.24 -0.21
C ALA A 86 -0.51 0.36 -1.58
N LEU A 87 -0.21 1.60 -1.97
CA LEU A 87 0.72 1.90 -3.05
C LEU A 87 1.97 2.54 -2.44
N VAL A 88 3.14 2.01 -2.78
CA VAL A 88 4.43 2.58 -2.38
C VAL A 88 5.09 3.13 -3.63
N PHE A 89 5.10 4.46 -3.76
CA PHE A 89 5.65 5.17 -4.91
C PHE A 89 7.17 5.22 -4.82
N ARG A 90 7.79 4.49 -5.74
CA ARG A 90 9.24 4.39 -5.98
C ARG A 90 9.46 4.46 -7.50
N PRO A 91 10.70 4.45 -8.03
CA PRO A 91 10.90 4.39 -9.49
C PRO A 91 10.08 3.29 -10.17
N TYR A 92 9.92 2.14 -9.49
CA TYR A 92 8.93 1.11 -9.81
C TYR A 92 7.97 0.98 -8.63
N PRO A 93 6.68 1.36 -8.77
CA PRO A 93 5.75 1.37 -7.65
C PRO A 93 5.46 -0.05 -7.18
N TRP A 94 5.38 -0.23 -5.86
CA TRP A 94 4.88 -1.48 -5.30
C TRP A 94 3.39 -1.35 -5.02
N ARG A 95 2.65 -2.37 -5.45
CA ARG A 95 1.23 -2.58 -5.17
C ARG A 95 1.13 -3.63 -4.08
N VAL A 96 0.52 -3.28 -2.96
CA VAL A 96 0.52 -4.11 -1.76
C VAL A 96 -0.92 -4.37 -1.36
N LEU A 97 -1.23 -5.63 -1.04
CA LEU A 97 -2.50 -6.03 -0.46
C LEU A 97 -2.21 -6.95 0.71
N ALA A 98 -2.62 -6.56 1.92
CA ALA A 98 -2.71 -7.47 3.05
C ALA A 98 -4.19 -7.77 3.29
N THR A 99 -4.58 -9.04 3.33
CA THR A 99 -5.98 -9.43 3.54
C THR A 99 -6.07 -10.61 4.48
N ALA A 100 -7.14 -10.69 5.27
CA ALA A 100 -7.35 -11.74 6.25
C ALA A 100 -8.81 -12.20 6.35
N ARG A 101 -8.95 -13.46 6.76
CA ARG A 101 -10.21 -14.11 7.10
C ARG A 101 -10.02 -14.93 8.38
N GLY A 102 -10.75 -14.57 9.43
CA GLY A 102 -10.53 -15.12 10.77
C GLY A 102 -9.12 -14.77 11.28
N GLY A 103 -8.36 -15.79 11.70
CA GLY A 103 -6.99 -15.61 12.23
C GLY A 103 -5.86 -15.80 11.22
N ARG A 104 -6.18 -15.96 9.92
CA ARG A 104 -5.21 -16.19 8.85
C ARG A 104 -5.27 -15.05 7.84
N GLY A 105 -4.12 -14.68 7.28
CA GLY A 105 -4.05 -13.70 6.21
C GLY A 105 -2.89 -13.93 5.27
N VAL A 106 -2.87 -13.14 4.21
CA VAL A 106 -1.84 -13.12 3.18
C VAL A 106 -1.46 -11.67 2.89
N LEU A 107 -0.15 -11.44 2.77
CA LEU A 107 0.43 -10.22 2.23
C LEU A 107 0.90 -10.51 0.81
N ALA A 108 0.33 -9.80 -0.16
CA ALA A 108 0.79 -9.75 -1.54
C ALA A 108 1.56 -8.46 -1.78
N VAL A 109 2.76 -8.58 -2.36
CA VAL A 109 3.57 -7.45 -2.84
C VAL A 109 3.86 -7.67 -4.32
N LEU A 110 3.23 -6.86 -5.17
CA LEU A 110 3.43 -6.83 -6.61
C LEU A 110 4.39 -5.70 -6.98
N ASN A 111 5.45 -6.04 -7.71
CA ASN A 111 6.40 -5.10 -8.32
C ASN A 111 6.43 -5.25 -9.86
N ASP A 112 7.43 -4.67 -10.53
CA ASP A 112 7.60 -4.69 -11.99
C ASP A 112 7.92 -6.08 -12.58
N ARG A 113 8.17 -7.10 -11.75
CA ARG A 113 8.65 -8.42 -12.19
C ARG A 113 7.88 -9.60 -11.62
N GLU A 114 7.40 -9.46 -10.39
CA GLU A 114 6.92 -10.59 -9.60
C GLU A 114 5.89 -10.16 -8.55
N VAL A 115 5.19 -11.17 -8.05
CA VAL A 115 4.28 -11.12 -6.91
C VAL A 115 4.85 -12.00 -5.80
N ALA A 116 5.10 -11.42 -4.64
CA ALA A 116 5.45 -12.17 -3.43
C ALA A 116 4.20 -12.34 -2.55
N LEU A 117 3.92 -13.57 -2.12
CA LEU A 117 2.82 -13.97 -1.26
C LEU A 117 3.38 -14.50 0.06
N GLU A 118 3.11 -13.80 1.16
CA GLU A 118 3.56 -14.14 2.50
C GLU A 118 2.34 -14.46 3.40
N PRO A 119 2.26 -15.63 4.04
CA PRO A 119 1.30 -15.86 5.10
C PRO A 119 1.54 -14.91 6.28
N ILE A 120 0.49 -14.26 6.78
CA ILE A 120 0.55 -13.29 7.88
C ILE A 120 -0.55 -13.54 8.92
N THR A 121 -0.35 -13.00 10.12
CA THR A 121 -1.33 -13.01 11.22
C THR A 121 -1.75 -11.60 11.66
N ASP A 122 -1.02 -10.55 11.25
CA ASP A 122 -1.33 -9.17 11.59
C ASP A 122 -1.13 -8.25 10.37
N LEU A 123 -2.24 -7.66 9.90
CA LEU A 123 -2.27 -6.82 8.70
C LEU A 123 -1.50 -5.51 8.90
N ALA A 124 -1.64 -4.88 10.06
CA ALA A 124 -1.02 -3.58 10.32
C ALA A 124 0.52 -3.69 10.32
N SER A 125 1.06 -4.67 11.05
CA SER A 125 2.47 -4.98 11.10
C SER A 125 3.01 -5.34 9.71
N ALA A 126 2.32 -6.23 8.98
CA ALA A 126 2.72 -6.64 7.63
C ALA A 126 2.87 -5.45 6.67
N ILE A 127 1.88 -4.55 6.63
CA ILE A 127 1.92 -3.35 5.79
C ILE A 127 3.03 -2.40 6.23
N THR A 128 3.18 -2.14 7.53
CA THR A 128 4.24 -1.24 8.01
C THR A 128 5.64 -1.78 7.76
N ARG A 129 5.83 -3.11 7.79
CA ARG A 129 7.09 -3.76 7.43
C ARG A 129 7.44 -3.56 5.95
N VAL A 130 6.45 -3.56 5.05
CA VAL A 130 6.67 -3.26 3.61
C VAL A 130 7.01 -1.79 3.39
N ILE A 131 6.35 -0.88 4.11
CA ILE A 131 6.65 0.56 4.07
C ILE A 131 8.08 0.81 4.59
N GLY A 132 8.52 0.06 5.59
CA GLY A 132 9.84 0.13 6.19
C GLY A 132 9.88 1.02 7.43
N ASP A 133 11.04 1.06 8.08
CA ASP A 133 11.23 1.85 9.29
C ASP A 133 11.65 3.29 9.00
N ALA A 134 10.99 4.25 9.64
CA ALA A 134 11.40 5.65 9.62
C ALA A 134 11.03 6.36 10.93
N PRO A 135 11.87 7.31 11.39
CA PRO A 135 11.52 8.19 12.48
C PRO A 135 10.45 9.20 12.04
N ALA A 136 9.68 9.71 13.01
CA ALA A 136 8.80 10.85 12.78
C ALA A 136 9.63 12.09 12.39
N GLY A 137 9.11 12.88 11.46
CA GLY A 137 9.71 14.19 11.13
C GLY A 137 9.59 15.21 12.27
N PRO A 138 10.34 16.32 12.25
CA PRO A 138 10.20 17.36 13.26
C PRO A 138 8.87 18.15 13.15
N GLY A 139 8.45 18.72 14.29
CA GLY A 139 7.26 19.56 14.38
C GLY A 139 6.12 18.87 15.12
N GLU A 140 4.91 19.40 14.96
CA GLU A 140 3.70 18.96 15.65
C GLU A 140 2.61 18.68 14.62
N GLN A 141 1.58 17.93 15.01
CA GLN A 141 0.43 17.75 14.15
C GLN A 141 -0.22 19.11 13.86
N VAL A 142 -0.51 19.36 12.59
CA VAL A 142 -1.23 20.56 12.15
C VAL A 142 -2.48 20.16 11.39
N ARG A 143 -3.59 20.83 11.72
CA ARG A 143 -4.89 20.68 11.08
C ARG A 143 -5.22 21.96 10.32
N MET A 144 -5.60 21.83 9.05
CA MET A 144 -5.98 22.98 8.22
C MET A 144 -7.02 22.59 7.16
N PRO A 145 -7.79 23.55 6.61
CA PRO A 145 -8.63 23.28 5.45
C PRO A 145 -7.77 22.77 4.29
N ARG A 146 -8.27 21.78 3.55
CA ARG A 146 -7.57 21.23 2.38
C ARG A 146 -7.25 22.29 1.34
N SER A 147 -8.17 23.25 1.15
CA SER A 147 -7.97 24.39 0.25
C SER A 147 -6.76 25.25 0.64
N VAL A 148 -6.54 25.46 1.94
CA VAL A 148 -5.37 26.18 2.46
C VAL A 148 -4.09 25.39 2.20
N PHE A 149 -4.08 24.09 2.48
CA PHE A 149 -2.93 23.22 2.20
C PHE A 149 -2.57 23.23 0.71
N ALA A 150 -3.56 23.07 -0.17
CA ALA A 150 -3.36 23.11 -1.62
C ALA A 150 -2.82 24.47 -2.09
N ALA A 151 -3.43 25.57 -1.66
CA ALA A 151 -2.98 26.92 -2.01
C ALA A 151 -1.54 27.19 -1.52
N ALA A 152 -1.20 26.72 -0.31
CA ALA A 152 0.13 26.84 0.26
C ALA A 152 1.17 26.06 -0.59
N MET A 153 0.82 24.83 -1.01
CA MET A 153 1.68 24.02 -1.87
C MET A 153 1.89 24.64 -3.26
N ASP A 154 0.84 25.18 -3.86
CA ASP A 154 0.91 25.86 -5.15
C ASP A 154 1.76 27.13 -5.07
N ALA A 155 1.58 27.92 -4.01
CA ALA A 155 2.39 29.11 -3.75
C ALA A 155 3.87 28.79 -3.58
N TYR A 156 4.20 27.70 -2.88
CA TYR A 156 5.57 27.21 -2.77
C TYR A 156 6.16 26.84 -4.13
N ALA A 157 5.43 26.06 -4.94
CA ALA A 157 5.89 25.63 -6.24
C ALA A 157 6.14 26.80 -7.20
N GLN A 158 5.34 27.87 -7.11
CA GLN A 158 5.43 29.03 -8.00
C GLN A 158 6.42 30.10 -7.53
N SER A 159 6.57 30.29 -6.22
CA SER A 159 7.24 31.48 -5.66
C SER A 159 8.06 31.20 -4.39
N GLY A 160 8.23 29.93 -4.03
CA GLY A 160 9.08 29.49 -2.93
C GLY A 160 8.53 29.83 -1.54
N HIS A 161 9.45 29.79 -0.57
CA HIS A 161 9.13 29.76 0.86
C HIS A 161 8.33 30.99 1.34
N ALA A 162 8.69 32.19 0.91
CA ALA A 162 7.99 33.40 1.33
C ALA A 162 6.53 33.46 0.84
N ALA A 163 6.19 32.77 -0.25
CA ALA A 163 4.81 32.67 -0.73
C ALA A 163 4.01 31.61 0.05
N LEU A 164 4.65 30.48 0.37
CA LEU A 164 4.11 29.46 1.27
C LEU A 164 3.73 30.07 2.62
N GLU A 165 4.68 30.73 3.28
CA GLU A 165 4.49 31.31 4.62
C GLU A 165 3.37 32.36 4.63
N ARG A 166 3.31 33.24 3.62
CA ARG A 166 2.23 34.22 3.49
C ARG A 166 0.86 33.56 3.34
N THR A 167 0.77 32.49 2.56
CA THR A 167 -0.49 31.76 2.35
C THR A 167 -0.95 31.06 3.63
N LEU A 168 -0.03 30.45 4.38
CA LEU A 168 -0.32 29.86 5.68
C LEU A 168 -0.73 30.91 6.73
N ALA A 169 -0.03 32.05 6.76
CA ALA A 169 -0.32 33.14 7.68
C ALA A 169 -1.70 33.77 7.43
N GLN A 170 -2.16 33.86 6.18
CA GLN A 170 -3.51 34.30 5.83
C GLN A 170 -4.61 33.37 6.37
N ALA A 171 -4.26 32.14 6.71
CA ALA A 171 -5.14 31.16 7.34
C ALA A 171 -4.84 30.96 8.84
N ASP A 172 -4.13 31.90 9.47
CA ASP A 172 -3.71 31.88 10.88
C ASP A 172 -2.80 30.69 11.27
N ILE A 173 -2.17 30.02 10.28
CA ILE A 173 -1.21 28.94 10.51
C ILE A 173 0.19 29.55 10.58
N THR A 174 0.65 29.82 11.81
CA THR A 174 1.92 30.52 12.05
C THR A 174 2.78 29.83 13.11
N GLY A 175 4.02 30.31 13.28
CA GLY A 175 4.91 29.86 14.35
C GLY A 175 5.25 28.38 14.26
N ARG A 176 5.12 27.65 15.38
CA ARG A 176 5.50 26.23 15.44
C ARG A 176 4.66 25.32 14.54
N ALA A 177 3.42 25.70 14.24
CA ALA A 177 2.50 24.91 13.42
C ALA A 177 2.97 24.79 11.95
N THR A 178 3.78 25.73 11.46
CA THR A 178 4.30 25.67 10.09
C THR A 178 5.45 24.68 9.94
N ARG A 179 6.12 24.29 11.03
CA ARG A 179 7.37 23.51 10.98
C ARG A 179 7.23 22.19 10.22
N SER A 180 6.14 21.46 10.42
CA SER A 180 5.93 20.19 9.72
C SER A 180 5.63 20.40 8.22
N ILE A 181 4.98 21.50 7.86
CA ILE A 181 4.69 21.86 6.47
C ILE A 181 5.97 22.29 5.77
N THR A 182 6.72 23.23 6.35
CA THR A 182 7.97 23.74 5.79
C THR A 182 9.01 22.62 5.65
N THR A 183 9.14 21.77 6.68
CA THR A 183 10.07 20.63 6.60
C THR A 183 9.64 19.63 5.53
N LEU A 184 8.34 19.33 5.41
CA LEU A 184 7.84 18.41 4.38
C LEU A 184 8.16 18.88 2.95
N VAL A 185 8.10 20.20 2.70
CA VAL A 185 8.35 20.74 1.36
C VAL A 185 9.84 20.92 1.06
N ASP A 186 10.65 21.30 2.05
CA ASP A 186 12.07 21.60 1.87
C ASP A 186 12.96 20.35 1.94
N SER A 187 12.50 19.29 2.59
CA SER A 187 13.29 18.07 2.76
C SER A 187 13.21 17.17 1.53
N PRO A 188 14.35 16.68 1.00
CA PRO A 188 14.36 15.71 -0.09
C PRO A 188 13.48 14.50 0.23
N ARG A 189 12.54 14.19 -0.67
CA ARG A 189 11.64 13.04 -0.54
C ARG A 189 12.41 11.75 -0.85
N LYS A 190 12.28 10.76 0.03
CA LYS A 190 12.86 9.42 -0.13
C LYS A 190 11.86 8.45 -0.73
N SER A 191 10.64 8.47 -0.22
CA SER A 191 9.54 7.60 -0.62
C SER A 191 8.22 8.24 -0.21
N THR A 192 7.15 7.84 -0.87
CA THR A 192 5.79 8.25 -0.50
C THR A 192 4.85 7.13 -0.85
N GLY A 193 3.68 7.12 -0.23
CA GLY A 193 2.68 6.11 -0.51
C GLY A 193 1.34 6.51 0.03
N GLN A 194 0.38 5.65 -0.26
CA GLN A 194 -0.97 5.77 0.25
C GLN A 194 -1.49 4.39 0.63
N LEU A 195 -2.39 4.36 1.60
CA LEU A 195 -3.03 3.15 2.07
C LEU A 195 -4.45 3.41 2.51
N ALA A 196 -5.27 2.37 2.53
CA ALA A 196 -6.59 2.38 3.14
C ALA A 196 -6.93 0.98 3.65
N ALA A 197 -7.79 0.92 4.67
CA ALA A 197 -8.38 -0.33 5.13
C ALA A 197 -9.76 -0.53 4.47
N THR A 198 -10.17 -1.77 4.28
CA THR A 198 -11.52 -2.15 3.84
C THR A 198 -12.02 -3.28 4.73
N GLY A 199 -13.29 -3.21 5.12
CA GLY A 199 -13.94 -4.21 5.95
C GLY A 199 -15.47 -4.17 5.81
N PRO A 200 -16.22 -4.90 6.65
CA PRO A 200 -17.67 -5.04 6.52
C PRO A 200 -18.48 -3.73 6.57
N ARG A 201 -17.99 -2.69 7.24
CA ARG A 201 -18.58 -1.34 7.31
C ARG A 201 -18.09 -0.41 6.21
N GLY A 202 -17.26 -0.91 5.30
CA GLY A 202 -16.80 -0.21 4.11
C GLY A 202 -15.32 0.13 4.15
N ARG A 203 -14.93 1.05 3.26
CA ARG A 203 -13.55 1.47 3.06
C ARG A 203 -13.23 2.69 3.92
N SER A 204 -12.05 2.70 4.55
CA SER A 204 -11.55 3.84 5.28
C SER A 204 -11.19 5.00 4.34
N ARG A 205 -11.06 6.21 4.88
CA ARG A 205 -10.36 7.28 4.16
C ARG A 205 -8.91 6.89 3.91
N VAL A 206 -8.34 7.42 2.84
CA VAL A 206 -6.94 7.20 2.47
C VAL A 206 -6.03 7.92 3.45
N LEU A 207 -5.03 7.21 3.95
CA LEU A 207 -3.87 7.79 4.62
C LEU A 207 -2.73 7.84 3.60
N SER A 208 -2.19 9.03 3.37
CA SER A 208 -0.97 9.19 2.61
C SER A 208 0.21 9.42 3.54
N TRP A 209 1.38 9.02 3.13
CA TRP A 209 2.60 9.23 3.90
C TRP A 209 3.73 9.65 2.98
N THR A 210 4.65 10.45 3.51
CA THR A 210 5.85 10.89 2.81
C THR A 210 7.03 10.77 3.75
N GLU A 211 8.04 10.05 3.31
CA GLU A 211 9.34 10.03 3.95
C GLU A 211 10.23 11.06 3.33
N THR A 212 10.88 11.84 4.18
CA THR A 212 11.86 12.83 3.79
C THR A 212 13.21 12.53 4.44
N ALA A 213 14.24 13.26 4.05
CA ALA A 213 15.51 13.25 4.76
C ALA A 213 15.39 13.60 6.26
N ALA A 214 14.37 14.39 6.64
CA ALA A 214 14.15 14.82 8.02
C ALA A 214 13.24 13.88 8.84
N GLY A 215 12.64 12.86 8.20
CA GLY A 215 11.69 11.93 8.82
C GLY A 215 10.38 11.81 8.06
N ARG A 216 9.48 10.97 8.56
CA ARG A 216 8.20 10.64 7.94
C ARG A 216 7.07 11.51 8.47
N TYR A 217 6.19 11.89 7.56
CA TYR A 217 4.92 12.54 7.84
C TYR A 217 3.77 11.73 7.24
N ALA A 218 2.66 11.65 7.96
CA ALA A 218 1.41 11.11 7.49
C ALA A 218 0.38 12.24 7.31
N MET A 219 -0.46 12.09 6.30
CA MET A 219 -1.51 13.03 5.97
C MET A 219 -2.84 12.27 5.83
N THR A 220 -3.83 12.67 6.64
CA THR A 220 -5.19 12.13 6.63
C THR A 220 -6.20 13.24 6.37
N THR A 221 -7.39 12.86 5.92
CA THR A 221 -8.49 13.79 5.64
C THR A 221 -9.70 13.49 6.51
N GLU A 222 -10.44 14.55 6.82
CA GLU A 222 -11.68 14.51 7.60
C GLU A 222 -12.65 15.52 7.01
N GLU A 223 -13.93 15.18 6.95
CA GLU A 223 -14.97 16.14 6.56
C GLU A 223 -15.69 16.63 7.80
N SER A 224 -15.78 17.96 7.96
CA SER A 224 -16.43 18.60 9.10
C SER A 224 -17.06 19.92 8.65
N HIS A 225 -18.35 20.10 8.92
CA HIS A 225 -19.13 21.29 8.54
C HIS A 225 -18.97 21.70 7.07
N HIS A 226 -19.12 20.74 6.14
CA HIS A 226 -18.94 20.93 4.69
C HIS A 226 -17.54 21.41 4.26
N THR A 227 -16.55 21.30 5.15
CA THR A 227 -15.15 21.60 4.86
C THR A 227 -14.33 20.33 4.95
N GLU A 228 -13.52 20.06 3.93
CA GLU A 228 -12.52 19.01 3.99
C GLU A 228 -11.27 19.54 4.72
N TRP A 229 -10.91 18.86 5.80
CA TRP A 229 -9.76 19.16 6.63
C TRP A 229 -8.65 18.15 6.36
N VAL A 230 -7.42 18.64 6.38
CA VAL A 230 -6.20 17.85 6.31
C VAL A 230 -5.51 17.89 7.67
N HIS A 231 -5.08 16.72 8.13
CA HIS A 231 -4.20 16.58 9.29
C HIS A 231 -2.83 16.11 8.82
N LEU A 232 -1.81 16.94 8.97
CA LEU A 232 -0.42 16.59 8.70
C LEU A 232 0.27 16.28 10.03
N SER A 233 0.78 15.05 10.18
CA SER A 233 1.35 14.56 11.43
C SER A 233 2.75 13.99 11.19
N PRO A 234 3.76 14.35 11.99
CA PRO A 234 4.94 13.51 12.16
C PRO A 234 4.53 12.06 12.52
N ALA A 235 5.05 11.07 11.81
CA ALA A 235 4.58 9.69 11.90
C ALA A 235 5.73 8.69 11.84
N ASP A 236 6.13 8.13 12.98
CA ASP A 236 7.04 6.99 13.03
C ASP A 236 6.33 5.66 12.69
N THR A 237 7.08 4.56 12.62
CA THR A 237 6.49 3.22 12.38
C THR A 237 5.42 2.86 13.43
N PRO A 238 5.65 3.01 14.75
CA PRO A 238 4.61 2.76 15.76
C PRO A 238 3.34 3.61 15.57
N TRP A 239 3.46 4.87 15.15
CA TRP A 239 2.32 5.72 14.84
C TRP A 239 1.52 5.16 13.66
N LEU A 240 2.19 4.75 12.57
CA LEU A 240 1.51 4.15 11.41
C LEU A 240 0.79 2.86 11.79
N THR A 241 1.45 1.97 12.54
CA THR A 241 0.84 0.69 12.97
C THR A 241 -0.42 0.96 13.79
N ARG A 242 -0.35 1.83 14.81
CA ARG A 242 -1.52 2.18 15.64
C ARG A 242 -2.64 2.81 14.81
N HIS A 243 -2.30 3.65 13.85
CA HIS A 243 -3.30 4.29 12.99
C HIS A 243 -3.98 3.27 12.07
N LEU A 244 -3.23 2.36 11.46
CA LEU A 244 -3.76 1.25 10.66
C LEU A 244 -4.71 0.35 11.46
N THR A 245 -4.32 -0.04 12.69
CA THR A 245 -5.20 -0.79 13.60
C THR A 245 -6.50 -0.01 13.89
N THR A 246 -6.42 1.32 14.00
CA THR A 246 -7.60 2.16 14.18
C THR A 246 -8.49 2.20 12.94
N LEU A 247 -7.90 2.25 11.73
CA LEU A 247 -8.67 2.20 10.48
C LEU A 247 -9.39 0.86 10.33
N LEU A 248 -8.68 -0.26 10.55
CA LEU A 248 -9.25 -1.61 10.51
C LEU A 248 -10.38 -1.81 11.52
N SER A 249 -10.27 -1.24 12.73
CA SER A 249 -11.33 -1.30 13.73
C SER A 249 -12.48 -0.33 13.50
N ARG A 250 -12.47 0.45 12.40
CA ARG A 250 -13.54 1.37 11.98
C ARG A 250 -14.21 0.97 10.67
N THR A 251 -13.56 0.12 9.89
CA THR A 251 -14.12 -0.57 8.73
C THR A 251 -14.84 -1.85 9.12
#